data_AF-A0AAV8Y6N9-F1
#
_entry.id   AF-A0AAV8Y6N9-F1
#
_cell.length_a   1.000
_cell.length_b   1.000
_cell.length_c   1.000
_cell.angle_alpha   90.00
_cell.angle_beta   90.00
_cell.angle_gamma   90.00
#
_symmetry.space_group_name_H-M   'P 1'
#
loop_
_entity.id
_entity.type
_entity.pdbx_description
1 polymer ?
#
loop_
_entity_poly.entity_id
_entity_poly.type
_entity_poly.pdbx_seq_one_letter_code
_entity_poly.pdbx_strand_id
1 'polypeptide(L)' 'METISKLMEYLQKTGVDTKPLWKNLQQLVIKTMIACEPPITQLCEENMNNTYNCYELFGVDVLLDQKLKPWLLEVMD' A
#
# COMPACT_ATOMS: atom_id res chain seq x y z
N MET A 1 -3.87 -16.31 10.80
CA MET A 1 -3.74 -15.09 9.97
C MET A 1 -4.84 -15.15 8.92
N GLU A 2 -5.75 -14.18 8.89
CA GLU A 2 -6.77 -14.11 7.85
C GLU A 2 -6.23 -13.33 6.65
N THR A 3 -6.62 -13.71 5.44
CA THR A 3 -6.21 -13.00 4.23
C THR A 3 -7.05 -11.75 4.04
N ILE A 4 -6.51 -10.76 3.31
CA ILE A 4 -7.28 -9.59 2.88
C ILE A 4 -8.58 -10.00 2.17
N SER A 5 -8.54 -11.08 1.37
CA SER A 5 -9.73 -11.61 0.70
C SER A 5 -10.82 -12.03 1.68
N LYS A 6 -10.47 -12.69 2.80
CA LYS A 6 -11.43 -13.07 3.84
C LYS A 6 -12.02 -11.86 4.55
N LEU A 7 -11.21 -10.85 4.86
CA LEU A 7 -11.68 -9.59 5.43
C LEU A 7 -12.68 -8.90 4.50
N MET A 8 -12.38 -8.84 3.19
CA MET A 8 -13.27 -8.23 2.20
C MET A 8 -14.59 -8.99 2.07
N GLU A 9 -14.55 -10.32 2.07
CA GLU A 9 -15.75 -11.15 2.06
C GLU A 9 -16.59 -10.95 3.32
N TYR A 10 -15.95 -10.88 4.49
CA TYR A 10 -16.63 -10.60 5.76
C TYR A 10 -17.33 -9.24 5.73
N LEU A 11 -16.64 -8.18 5.31
CA LEU A 11 -17.21 -6.84 5.22
C LEU A 11 -18.41 -6.80 4.26
N GLN A 12 -18.30 -7.44 3.09
CA GLN A 12 -19.42 -7.58 2.15
C GLN A 12 -20.63 -8.28 2.80
N LYS A 13 -20.41 -9.39 3.53
CA LYS A 13 -21.48 -10.11 4.24
C LYS A 13 -22.14 -9.26 5.33
N THR A 14 -21.42 -8.31 5.92
CA THR A 14 -21.96 -7.37 6.92
C THR A 14 -22.65 -6.14 6.30
N GLY A 15 -22.78 -6.07 4.98
CA GLY A 15 -23.48 -4.97 4.29
C GLY A 15 -22.59 -3.77 3.94
N VAL A 16 -21.28 -3.89 4.07
CA VAL A 16 -20.31 -2.85 3.68
C VAL A 16 -20.05 -2.93 2.18
N ASP A 17 -20.15 -1.80 1.47
CA ASP A 17 -19.59 -1.69 0.13
C ASP A 17 -18.06 -1.62 0.22
N THR A 18 -17.38 -2.70 -0.19
CA THR A 18 -15.93 -2.80 -0.13
C THR A 18 -15.21 -2.18 -1.32
N LYS A 19 -15.93 -1.80 -2.40
CA LYS A 19 -15.30 -1.18 -3.57
C LYS A 19 -14.59 0.15 -3.24
N PRO A 20 -15.21 1.09 -2.49
CA PRO A 20 -14.55 2.32 -2.08
C PRO A 20 -13.38 2.05 -1.14
N LEU A 21 -13.51 1.09 -0.22
CA LEU A 21 -12.43 0.70 0.70
C LEU A 21 -11.20 0.21 -0.08
N TRP A 22 -11.40 -0.72 -1.01
CA TRP A 22 -10.31 -1.25 -1.84
C TRP A 22 -9.64 -0.16 -2.68
N LYS A 23 -10.44 0.72 -3.29
CA LYS A 23 -9.94 1.87 -4.04
C LYS A 23 -9.10 2.79 -3.14
N ASN A 24 -9.56 3.09 -1.93
CA ASN A 24 -8.84 3.94 -0.98
C ASN A 24 -7.53 3.30 -0.52
N LEU A 25 -7.51 1.98 -0.29
CA LEU A 25 -6.28 1.23 0.02
C LEU A 25 -5.26 1.32 -1.11
N GLN A 26 -5.68 1.08 -2.37
CA GLN A 26 -4.81 1.21 -3.54
C GLN A 26 -4.25 2.63 -3.67
N GLN A 27 -5.09 3.65 -3.48
CA GLN A 27 -4.67 5.05 -3.54
C GLN A 27 -3.68 5.40 -2.44
N LEU A 28 -3.86 4.85 -1.24
CA LEU A 28 -2.92 5.04 -0.14
C LEU A 28 -1.55 4.46 -0.51
N VAL A 29 -1.49 3.20 -0.96
CA VAL A 29 -0.24 2.55 -1.35
C VAL A 29 0.47 3.30 -2.49
N ILE A 30 -0.26 3.70 -3.55
CA ILE A 30 0.32 4.45 -4.67
C ILE A 30 0.94 5.77 -4.19
N LYS A 31 0.24 6.52 -3.34
CA LYS A 31 0.74 7.80 -2.83
C LYS A 31 1.95 7.62 -1.93
N THR A 32 1.98 6.55 -1.12
CA THR A 32 3.15 6.18 -0.32
C THR A 32 4.36 5.92 -1.21
N MET A 33 4.21 5.13 -2.28
CA MET A 33 5.30 4.84 -3.21
C MET A 33 5.81 6.10 -3.92
N ILE A 34 4.91 6.97 -4.37
CA ILE A 34 5.28 8.26 -4.98
C ILE A 34 6.06 9.13 -3.98
N ALA A 35 5.71 9.10 -2.69
CA ALA A 35 6.42 9.86 -1.66
C ALA A 35 7.83 9.29 -1.38
N CYS A 36 8.02 7.99 -1.54
CA CYS A 36 9.31 7.31 -1.36
C CYS A 36 10.21 7.35 -2.61
N GLU A 37 9.65 7.61 -3.80
CA GLU A 37 10.37 7.54 -5.08
C GLU A 37 11.57 8.50 -5.21
N PRO A 38 11.50 9.79 -4.81
CA PRO A 38 12.58 10.73 -5.08
C PRO A 38 13.97 10.32 -4.51
N PRO A 39 14.12 9.92 -3.23
CA PRO A 39 15.40 9.47 -2.71
C PRO A 39 15.89 8.16 -3.34
N ILE A 40 14.96 7.24 -3.69
CA ILE A 40 15.30 5.97 -4.34
C ILE A 40 15.84 6.23 -5.75
N THR A 41 15.18 7.10 -6.51
CA THR A 41 15.58 7.46 -7.87
C THR A 41 16.95 8.13 -7.88
N GLN A 42 17.20 9.07 -6.96
CA GLN A 42 18.52 9.71 -6.84
C GLN A 42 19.62 8.66 -6.57
N LEU A 43 19.42 7.75 -5.63
CA LEU A 43 20.39 6.70 -5.32
C LEU A 43 20.62 5.76 -6.51
N CYS A 44 19.56 5.42 -7.25
CA CYS A 44 19.68 4.61 -8.46
C CYS A 44 20.50 5.32 -9.54
N GLU A 45 20.27 6.61 -9.78
CA GLU A 45 21.01 7.40 -10.77
C GLU A 45 22.50 7.52 -10.41
N GLU A 46 22.81 7.65 -9.11
CA GLU A 46 24.20 7.75 -8.63
C GLU A 46 24.95 6.41 -8.68
N ASN A 47 24.27 5.28 -8.49
CA ASN A 47 24.93 3.99 -8.24
C ASN A 47 24.71 2.94 -9.33
N MET A 48 23.84 3.18 -10.31
CA MET A 48 23.43 2.15 -11.26
C MET A 48 23.38 2.64 -12.70
N ASN A 49 23.77 1.76 -13.62
CA ASN A 49 23.71 2.03 -15.06
C ASN A 49 22.28 1.97 -15.63
N ASN A 50 21.33 1.37 -14.89
CA ASN A 50 19.94 1.24 -15.30
C ASN A 50 19.03 0.98 -14.08
N THR A 51 17.96 1.77 -13.95
CA THR A 51 16.94 1.66 -12.89
C THR A 51 16.13 0.37 -12.95
N TYR A 52 16.07 -0.30 -14.11
CA TYR A 52 15.39 -1.59 -14.29
C TYR A 52 16.07 -2.78 -13.59
N ASN A 53 17.23 -2.58 -12.98
CA ASN A 53 17.94 -3.64 -12.25
C ASN A 53 17.56 -3.71 -10.77
N CYS A 54 16.67 -2.82 -10.30
CA CYS A 54 16.30 -2.72 -8.89
C CYS A 54 14.85 -3.05 -8.64
N TYR A 55 14.65 -3.93 -7.65
CA TYR A 55 13.35 -4.38 -7.21
C TYR A 55 13.39 -4.47 -5.70
N GLU A 56 12.33 -3.98 -5.06
CA GLU A 56 12.21 -3.94 -3.62
C GLU A 56 10.78 -4.34 -3.25
N LEU A 57 10.66 -5.15 -2.21
CA LEU A 57 9.38 -5.63 -1.74
C LEU A 57 9.02 -4.89 -0.45
N PHE A 58 8.12 -3.93 -0.56
CA PHE A 58 7.67 -3.17 0.59
C PHE A 58 6.52 -3.86 1.33
N GLY A 59 6.65 -3.95 2.65
CA GLY A 59 5.53 -4.16 3.56
C GLY A 59 4.86 -2.84 3.88
N VAL A 60 3.52 -2.78 3.82
CA VAL A 60 2.77 -1.58 4.19
C VAL A 60 1.73 -1.93 5.24
N ASP A 61 1.90 -1.38 6.42
CA ASP A 61 0.97 -1.58 7.53
C ASP A 61 -0.10 -0.49 7.52
N VAL A 62 -1.36 -0.94 7.47
CA VAL A 62 -2.53 -0.07 7.32
C VAL A 62 -3.55 -0.39 8.41
N LEU A 63 -4.00 0.64 9.11
CA LEU A 63 -5.09 0.57 10.08
C LEU A 63 -6.40 1.07 9.47
N LEU A 64 -7.48 0.33 9.67
CA LEU A 64 -8.83 0.78 9.33
C LEU A 64 -9.50 1.38 10.57
N ASP A 65 -10.05 2.59 10.45
CA ASP A 65 -10.85 3.18 11.53
C ASP A 65 -12.31 2.69 11.52
N GLN A 66 -13.11 3.16 12.48
CA GLN A 66 -14.54 2.84 12.62
C GLN A 66 -15.39 3.23 11.39
N LYS A 67 -14.90 4.09 10.49
CA LYS A 67 -15.54 4.47 9.24
C LYS A 67 -14.92 3.74 8.04
N LEU A 68 -14.08 2.74 8.29
CA LEU A 68 -13.31 2.00 7.28
C LEU A 68 -12.41 2.90 6.43
N LYS A 69 -11.95 4.02 7.00
CA LYS A 69 -10.92 4.82 6.36
C LYS A 69 -9.55 4.16 6.63
N PRO A 70 -8.73 3.91 5.59
CA PRO A 70 -7.39 3.39 5.77
C PRO A 70 -6.40 4.49 6.18
N TRP A 71 -5.55 4.16 7.14
CA TRP A 71 -4.50 5.01 7.69
C TRP A 71 -3.16 4.26 7.59
N LEU A 72 -2.17 4.90 6.98
CA LEU A 72 -0.81 4.38 6.90
C LEU A 72 -0.20 4.42 8.31
N LEU A 73 0.33 3.30 8.78
CA LEU A 73 1.08 3.22 10.03
C LEU A 73 2.58 3.30 9.76
N GLU A 74 3.07 2.36 8.97
CA GLU A 74 4.48 2.25 8.62
C GLU A 74 4.68 1.62 7.24
N VAL A 75 5.85 1.87 6.69
CA VAL A 75 6.38 1.22 5.48
C VAL A 75 7.63 0.48 5.93
N MET A 76 7.62 -0.83 5.75
CA MET A 76 8.77 -1.69 6.02
C MET A 76 9.45 -2.00 4.68
N ASP A 77 10.74 -1.72 4.61
CA ASP A 77 11.70 -2.31 3.67
C ASP A 77 12.32 -3.55 4.33
#